data_AF-F0J7Y7-F1
#
_entry.id   AF-F0J7Y7-F1
#
_cell.length_a   1.000
_cell.length_b   1.000
_cell.length_c   1.000
_cell.angle_alpha   90.00
_cell.angle_beta   90.00
_cell.angle_gamma   90.00
#
_symmetry.space_group_name_H-M   'P 1'
#
loop_
_entity.id
_entity.type
_entity.pdbx_description
1 polymer ?
#
loop_
_entity_poly.entity_id
_entity_poly.type
_entity_poly.pdbx_seq_one_letter_code
_entity_poly.pdbx_strand_id
1 'polypeptide(L)'
;MHIRARSRRCVDEKSQIQALDRTQPLLPMRPGQIERRTHDYTRHGTTSLFAALDIATGAVIGRCYPKHRSSEFRKFLDQIEANVPSNLDVHLVMDNYATHKTKPIRDWLAKRRAGMSTSPPQEHPGLTRSSASSPW
;
A
#
# COMPACT_ATOMS: atom_id res chain seq x y z
N MET A 1 32.59 15.79 -2.06
CA MET A 1 31.47 14.81 -2.15
C MET A 1 30.59 15.03 -0.93
N HIS A 2 29.40 15.61 -1.05
CA HIS A 2 28.49 15.84 0.09
C HIS A 2 27.60 14.61 0.27
N ILE A 3 27.72 13.92 1.40
CA ILE A 3 26.81 12.82 1.78
C ILE A 3 25.60 13.44 2.46
N ARG A 4 24.41 13.25 1.89
CA ARG A 4 23.14 13.62 2.53
C ARG A 4 22.62 12.46 3.37
N ALA A 5 22.02 12.77 4.52
CA ALA A 5 21.35 11.77 5.34
C ALA A 5 20.11 11.22 4.60
N ARG A 6 19.63 10.03 5.00
CA ARG A 6 18.54 9.34 4.31
C ARG A 6 17.28 9.27 5.17
N SER A 7 16.14 9.55 4.57
CA SER A 7 14.82 9.26 5.11
C SER A 7 14.38 7.86 4.67
N ARG A 8 14.19 6.94 5.64
CA ARG A 8 13.80 5.55 5.35
C ARG A 8 12.30 5.38 5.44
N ARG A 9 11.69 4.81 4.39
CA ARG A 9 10.25 4.56 4.29
C ARG A 9 9.99 3.10 3.96
N CYS A 10 9.09 2.44 4.69
CA CYS A 10 8.54 1.14 4.29
C CYS A 10 7.23 1.39 3.52
N VAL A 11 7.13 0.86 2.30
CA VAL A 11 5.96 1.04 1.43
C VAL A 11 5.25 -0.29 1.26
N ASP A 12 3.93 -0.26 1.44
CA ASP A 12 3.04 -1.39 1.24
C ASP A 12 1.76 -0.95 0.53
N GLU A 13 1.07 -1.91 -0.06
CA GLU A 13 -0.15 -1.70 -0.80
C GLU A 13 -1.21 -2.75 -0.48
N LYS A 14 -2.45 -2.28 -0.31
CA LYS A 14 -3.61 -3.15 -0.13
C LYS A 14 -4.61 -2.85 -1.24
N SER A 15 -4.66 -3.72 -2.24
CA SER A 15 -5.60 -3.64 -3.34
C SER A 15 -6.98 -4.21 -2.97
N GLN A 16 -7.95 -3.91 -3.84
CA GLN A 16 -9.32 -4.45 -3.82
C GLN A 16 -10.06 -4.27 -2.48
N ILE A 17 -9.77 -3.19 -1.75
CA ILE A 17 -10.50 -2.83 -0.54
C ILE A 17 -11.93 -2.46 -0.95
N GLN A 18 -12.92 -3.17 -0.43
CA GLN A 18 -14.32 -2.88 -0.70
C GLN A 18 -14.70 -1.58 0.01
N ALA A 19 -15.23 -0.62 -0.75
CA ALA A 19 -15.79 0.60 -0.19
C ALA A 19 -17.24 0.30 0.24
N LEU A 20 -17.41 -0.03 1.52
CA LEU A 20 -18.68 -0.43 2.11
C LEU A 20 -19.23 0.71 2.97
N ASP A 21 -20.51 1.00 2.80
CA ASP A 21 -21.27 1.81 3.76
C ASP A 21 -22.43 0.98 4.34
N ARG A 22 -22.79 1.24 5.59
CA ARG A 22 -23.92 0.52 6.22
C ARG A 22 -25.21 1.15 5.77
N THR A 23 -26.19 0.31 5.43
CA THR A 23 -27.50 0.78 4.93
C THR A 23 -28.37 1.42 6.01
N GLN A 24 -28.07 1.18 7.30
CA GLN A 24 -28.83 1.75 8.42
C GLN A 24 -27.91 2.43 9.44
N PRO A 25 -28.34 3.58 10.02
CA PRO A 25 -27.60 4.24 11.08
C PRO A 25 -27.57 3.40 12.35
N LEU A 26 -26.51 3.57 13.14
CA LEU A 26 -26.45 2.97 14.47
C LEU A 26 -27.52 3.62 15.36
N LEU A 27 -28.44 2.81 15.87
CA LEU A 27 -29.43 3.29 16.82
C LEU A 27 -28.78 3.52 18.20
N PRO A 28 -29.21 4.55 18.95
CA PRO A 28 -28.71 4.78 20.30
C PRO A 28 -28.91 3.55 21.19
N MET A 29 -27.84 3.08 21.84
CA MET A 29 -27.94 2.01 22.82
C MET A 29 -28.62 2.50 24.10
N ARG A 30 -29.47 1.65 24.68
CA ARG A 30 -30.01 1.81 26.04
C ARG A 30 -29.21 0.95 27.02
N PRO A 31 -29.10 1.33 28.30
CA PRO A 31 -28.51 0.47 29.33
C PRO A 31 -29.16 -0.93 29.30
N GLY A 32 -28.33 -1.99 29.24
CA GLY A 32 -28.78 -3.39 29.17
C GLY A 32 -29.09 -3.91 27.76
N GLN A 33 -28.92 -3.10 26.70
CA GLN A 33 -29.19 -3.51 25.33
C GLN A 33 -27.89 -3.64 24.50
N ILE A 34 -27.65 -4.83 23.94
CA ILE A 34 -26.48 -5.09 23.07
C ILE A 34 -26.63 -4.30 21.75
N GLU A 35 -25.52 -3.74 21.26
CA GLU A 35 -25.46 -3.05 19.97
C GLU A 35 -25.92 -3.98 18.85
N ARG A 36 -26.95 -3.57 18.10
CA ARG A 36 -27.41 -4.30 16.91
C ARG A 36 -26.96 -3.55 15.67
N ARG A 37 -26.30 -4.27 14.78
CA ARG A 37 -25.86 -3.77 13.47
C ARG A 37 -26.53 -4.62 12.40
N THR A 38 -27.15 -3.98 11.41
CA THR A 38 -27.61 -4.69 10.22
C THR A 38 -26.41 -5.19 9.43
N HIS A 39 -26.52 -6.40 8.87
CA HIS A 39 -25.50 -6.98 8.01
C HIS A 39 -25.51 -6.39 6.59
N ASP A 40 -26.58 -5.68 6.23
CA ASP A 40 -26.76 -5.06 4.93
C ASP A 40 -25.80 -3.90 4.70
N TYR A 41 -25.22 -3.86 3.50
CA TYR A 41 -24.27 -2.81 3.09
C TYR A 41 -24.52 -2.36 1.65
N THR A 42 -24.21 -1.09 1.38
CA THR A 42 -24.12 -0.55 0.03
C THR A 42 -22.68 -0.65 -0.44
N ARG A 43 -22.48 -1.19 -1.65
CA ARG A 43 -21.17 -1.37 -2.27
C ARG A 43 -20.87 -0.20 -3.20
N HIS A 44 -19.82 0.55 -2.90
CA HIS A 44 -19.36 1.70 -3.70
C HIS A 44 -18.18 1.35 -4.64
N GLY A 45 -17.97 0.06 -4.88
CA GLY A 45 -16.86 -0.46 -5.69
C GLY A 45 -15.66 -0.87 -4.83
N THR A 46 -14.47 -0.83 -5.44
CA THR A 46 -13.21 -1.19 -4.79
C THR A 46 -12.19 -0.07 -4.92
N THR A 47 -11.31 0.04 -3.93
CA THR A 47 -10.21 1.00 -3.89
C THR A 47 -8.90 0.30 -3.56
N SER A 48 -7.78 0.95 -3.86
CA SER A 48 -6.44 0.45 -3.56
C SER A 48 -5.71 1.46 -2.70
N LEU A 49 -5.31 1.03 -1.50
CA LEU A 49 -4.52 1.82 -0.57
C LEU A 49 -3.04 1.62 -0.89
N PHE A 50 -2.30 2.72 -1.00
CA PHE A 50 -0.85 2.73 -0.87
C PHE A 50 -0.48 3.47 0.41
N ALA A 51 0.46 2.93 1.18
CA ALA A 51 0.91 3.52 2.44
C ALA A 51 2.44 3.51 2.53
N ALA A 52 2.99 4.54 3.17
CA ALA A 52 4.41 4.65 3.45
C ALA A 52 4.61 5.02 4.92
N LEU A 53 5.30 4.16 5.65
CA LEU A 53 5.69 4.35 7.05
C LEU A 53 7.09 4.96 7.14
N ASP A 54 7.21 6.09 7.85
CA ASP A 54 8.48 6.62 8.32
C ASP A 54 9.01 5.81 9.51
N ILE A 55 10.15 5.15 9.34
CA ILE A 55 10.73 4.34 10.41
C ILE A 55 11.23 5.20 11.58
N ALA A 56 11.72 6.41 11.30
CA ALA A 56 12.31 7.27 12.32
C ALA A 56 11.25 7.95 13.19
N THR A 57 10.12 8.33 12.60
CA THR A 57 9.07 9.10 13.29
C THR A 57 7.81 8.30 13.61
N GLY A 58 7.62 7.13 12.97
CA GLY A 58 6.37 6.38 13.05
C GLY A 58 5.22 6.97 12.22
N ALA A 59 5.44 8.09 11.53
CA ALA A 59 4.41 8.73 10.72
C ALA A 59 4.04 7.88 9.50
N VAL A 60 2.75 7.80 9.18
CA VAL A 60 2.24 7.12 7.99
C VAL A 60 1.60 8.13 7.07
N ILE A 61 2.00 8.12 5.80
CA ILE A 61 1.24 8.77 4.74
C ILE A 61 0.59 7.69 3.88
N GLY A 62 -0.67 7.91 3.50
CA GLY A 62 -1.42 6.95 2.70
C GLY A 62 -2.34 7.62 1.71
N ARG A 63 -2.63 6.93 0.60
CA ARG A 63 -3.59 7.38 -0.40
C ARG A 63 -4.36 6.23 -1.02
N CYS A 64 -5.65 6.42 -1.16
CA CYS A 64 -6.54 5.53 -1.90
C CYS A 64 -6.63 5.96 -3.37
N TYR A 65 -6.52 5.01 -4.28
CA TYR A 65 -6.80 5.20 -5.70
C TYR A 65 -7.86 4.21 -6.21
N PRO A 66 -8.70 4.61 -7.18
CA PRO A 66 -9.70 3.70 -7.76
C PRO A 66 -9.09 2.51 -8.51
N LYS A 67 -7.81 2.60 -8.93
CA LYS A 67 -7.12 1.58 -9.72
C LYS A 67 -5.78 1.23 -9.09
N HIS A 68 -5.39 -0.03 -9.23
CA HIS A 68 -4.10 -0.56 -8.81
C HIS A 68 -3.18 -0.73 -10.02
N ARG A 69 -2.48 0.33 -10.43
CA ARG A 69 -1.52 0.28 -11.54
C ARG A 69 -0.24 1.04 -11.20
N SER A 70 0.79 0.83 -12.01
CA SER A 70 2.09 1.52 -11.87
C SER A 70 1.97 3.04 -11.97
N SER A 71 0.99 3.58 -12.70
CA SER A 71 0.75 5.03 -12.79
C SER A 71 0.32 5.65 -11.46
N GLU A 72 -0.57 4.98 -10.74
CA GLU A 72 -1.05 5.40 -9.42
C GLU A 72 0.06 5.26 -8.38
N PHE A 73 0.81 4.15 -8.44
CA PHE A 73 2.00 3.97 -7.61
C PHE A 73 3.05 5.07 -7.86
N ARG A 74 3.31 5.42 -9.12
CA ARG A 74 4.22 6.49 -9.51
C ARG A 74 3.76 7.87 -8.99
N LYS A 75 2.46 8.13 -8.91
CA LYS A 75 1.91 9.35 -8.27
C LYS A 75 2.11 9.33 -6.75
N PHE A 76 1.99 8.15 -6.13
CA PHE A 76 2.25 8.00 -4.70
C PHE A 76 3.73 8.22 -4.36
N LEU A 77 4.66 7.78 -5.21
CA LEU A 77 6.09 8.07 -5.04
C LEU A 77 6.40 9.58 -5.04
N ASP A 78 5.77 10.36 -5.90
CA ASP A 78 5.92 11.83 -5.88
C ASP A 78 5.40 12.44 -4.57
N GLN A 79 4.35 11.87 -3.97
CA GLN A 79 3.87 12.33 -2.67
C GLN A 79 4.83 12.00 -1.54
N ILE A 80 5.45 10.81 -1.57
CA ILE A 80 6.49 10.46 -0.62
C ILE A 80 7.62 11.48 -0.70
N GLU A 81 8.10 11.79 -1.91
CA GLU A 81 9.17 12.76 -2.10
C GLU A 81 8.79 14.17 -1.62
N ALA A 82 7.58 14.64 -1.93
CA ALA A 82 7.12 15.94 -1.45
C ALA A 82 7.02 16.04 0.09
N ASN A 83 6.91 14.90 0.78
CA ASN A 83 6.85 14.81 2.24
C ASN A 83 8.22 14.52 2.89
N VAL A 84 9.31 14.43 2.11
CA VAL A 84 10.66 14.28 2.63
C VAL A 84 11.37 15.64 2.62
N PRO A 85 11.96 16.06 3.75
CA PRO A 85 12.77 17.28 3.79
C PRO A 85 13.84 17.32 2.69
N SER A 86 14.03 18.47 2.05
CA SER A 86 14.89 18.64 0.87
C SER A 86 16.39 18.37 1.11
N ASN A 87 16.80 18.33 2.38
CA ASN A 87 18.15 17.99 2.82
C ASN A 87 18.38 16.47 3.00
N LEU A 88 17.34 15.65 2.85
CA LEU A 88 17.41 14.19 2.99
C LEU A 88 17.17 13.48 1.65
N ASP A 89 17.86 12.37 1.44
CA ASP A 89 17.61 11.45 0.33
C ASP A 89 16.50 10.45 0.70
N VAL A 90 15.64 10.09 -0.26
CA VAL A 90 14.59 9.09 -0.04
C VAL A 90 15.16 7.67 -0.16
N HIS A 91 14.92 6.81 0.82
CA HIS A 91 15.27 5.39 0.80
C HIS A 91 14.03 4.53 1.05
N LEU A 92 13.59 3.78 0.03
CA LEU A 92 12.38 2.96 0.10
C LEU A 92 12.72 1.49 0.38
N VAL A 93 11.99 0.89 1.30
CA VAL A 93 11.90 -0.56 1.50
C VAL A 93 10.52 -0.96 1.02
N MET A 94 10.45 -1.88 0.06
CA MET A 94 9.20 -2.28 -0.60
C MET A 94 9.25 -3.78 -0.87
N ASP A 95 8.08 -4.40 -1.03
CA ASP A 95 8.02 -5.77 -1.50
C ASP A 95 8.48 -5.91 -2.98
N ASN A 96 8.54 -7.14 -3.46
CA ASN A 96 9.05 -7.47 -4.80
C ASN A 96 7.94 -7.50 -5.88
N TYR A 97 6.88 -6.72 -5.73
CA TYR A 97 5.73 -6.77 -6.64
C TYR A 97 6.02 -6.20 -8.04
N ALA A 98 5.28 -6.68 -9.05
CA ALA A 98 5.58 -6.40 -10.46
C ALA A 98 5.39 -4.92 -10.85
N THR A 99 4.44 -4.22 -10.24
CA THR A 99 4.17 -2.80 -10.51
C THR A 99 5.36 -1.91 -10.14
N HIS A 100 6.18 -2.33 -9.17
CA HIS A 100 7.38 -1.63 -8.70
C HIS A 100 8.54 -1.67 -9.70
N LYS A 101 8.49 -2.58 -10.69
CA LYS A 101 9.61 -2.83 -11.62
C LYS A 101 9.44 -2.17 -12.98
N THR A 102 8.35 -1.43 -13.18
CA THR A 102 8.10 -0.74 -14.45
C THR A 102 9.14 0.33 -14.73
N LYS A 103 9.40 0.63 -16.02
CA LYS A 103 10.40 1.65 -16.42
C LYS A 103 10.21 3.00 -15.71
N PRO A 104 9.00 3.57 -15.61
CA PRO A 104 8.81 4.84 -14.92
C PRO A 104 9.23 4.82 -13.44
N ILE A 105 9.04 3.69 -12.76
CA ILE A 105 9.42 3.53 -11.34
C ILE A 105 10.93 3.38 -11.21
N ARG A 106 11.55 2.55 -12.06
CA ARG A 106 13.01 2.40 -12.09
C ARG A 106 13.71 3.72 -12.39
N ASP A 107 13.22 4.48 -13.37
CA ASP A 107 13.75 5.79 -13.71
C ASP A 107 13.60 6.78 -12.53
N TRP A 108 12.47 6.73 -11.82
CA TRP A 108 12.25 7.54 -10.62
C TRP A 108 13.23 7.21 -9.48
N LEU A 109 13.49 5.92 -9.25
CA LEU A 109 14.43 5.44 -8.23
C LEU A 109 15.89 5.76 -8.61
N ALA A 110 16.26 5.56 -9.87
CA ALA A 110 17.61 5.80 -10.38
C ALA A 110 18.06 7.25 -10.22
N LYS A 111 17.14 8.21 -10.39
CA LYS A 111 17.39 9.64 -10.17
C LYS A 111 17.84 9.98 -8.74
N ARG A 112 17.60 9.09 -7.75
CA ARG A 112 17.69 9.43 -6.32
C ARG A 112 18.76 8.64 -5.55
N ARG A 113 19.65 7.90 -6.22
CA ARG A 113 20.67 7.02 -5.57
C ARG A 113 20.08 6.26 -4.37
N ALA A 114 18.86 5.76 -4.52
CA ALA A 114 18.19 4.93 -3.53
C ALA A 114 18.74 3.51 -3.68
N GLY A 115 19.47 3.03 -2.68
CA GLY A 115 19.73 1.59 -2.55
C GLY A 115 18.38 0.91 -2.40
N MET A 116 17.98 0.12 -3.39
CA MET A 116 16.77 -0.70 -3.27
C MET A 116 17.12 -1.92 -2.44
N SER A 117 16.62 -1.97 -1.20
CA SER A 117 16.60 -3.21 -0.42
C SER A 117 15.24 -3.85 -0.67
N THR A 118 15.15 -4.75 -1.65
CA THR A 118 13.97 -5.61 -1.81
C THR A 118 14.01 -6.69 -0.75
N SER A 119 12.88 -6.96 -0.10
CA SER A 119 12.72 -8.19 0.69
C SER A 119 12.97 -9.41 -0.21
N PRO A 120 13.62 -10.49 0.28
CA PRO A 120 13.77 -11.71 -0.50
C PRO A 120 12.39 -12.25 -0.92
N PRO A 121 12.29 -12.99 -2.05
CA PRO A 121 11.03 -13.61 -2.46
C PRO A 121 10.45 -14.42 -1.30
N GLN A 122 9.18 -14.22 -0.97
CA GLN A 122 8.46 -15.14 -0.09
C GLN A 122 8.26 -16.46 -0.85
N GLU A 123 9.18 -17.40 -0.69
CA GLU A 123 8.85 -18.80 -0.91
C GLU A 123 8.00 -19.26 0.26
N HIS A 124 6.73 -19.59 0.01
CA HIS A 124 5.92 -20.33 0.96
C HIS A 124 6.33 -21.80 0.90
N PRO A 125 6.96 -22.38 1.95
CA PRO A 125 7.21 -23.80 1.98
C PRO A 125 5.89 -24.48 2.30
N GLY A 126 5.28 -25.16 1.31
CA GLY A 126 4.18 -26.09 1.59
C GLY A 126 2.92 -26.02 0.73
N LEU A 127 2.97 -25.48 -0.50
CA LEU A 127 1.90 -25.78 -1.46
C LEU A 127 2.48 -26.46 -2.70
N THR A 128 2.57 -27.79 -2.62
CA THR A 128 2.69 -28.65 -3.79
C THR A 128 1.60 -28.27 -4.78
N ARG A 129 1.99 -27.89 -6.01
CA ARG A 129 1.03 -27.70 -7.11
C ARG A 129 0.32 -29.02 -7.34
N SER A 130 -0.92 -29.11 -6.87
CA SER A 130 -1.86 -30.09 -7.40
C SER A 130 -2.25 -29.63 -8.80
N SER A 131 -1.64 -30.23 -9.82
CA SER A 131 -2.18 -30.23 -11.17
C SER A 131 -3.48 -31.04 -11.15
N ALA A 132 -4.61 -30.35 -11.00
CA ALA A 132 -5.92 -30.90 -11.31
C ALA A 132 -6.50 -30.08 -12.46
N SER A 133 -6.22 -30.55 -13.66
CA SER A 133 -7.07 -30.36 -14.82
C SER A 133 -8.49 -30.82 -14.46
N SER A 134 -9.52 -29.98 -14.63
CA SER A 134 -10.78 -30.40 -15.23
C SER A 134 -11.74 -29.25 -15.53
N PRO A 135 -12.62 -29.45 -16.53
CA PRO A 135 -13.31 -28.40 -17.28
C PRO A 135 -14.73 -28.19 -16.75
N TRP A 136 -15.21 -26.95 -16.76
CA TRP A 136 -16.58 -26.54 -17.11
C TRP A 136 -16.55 -25.05 -17.49
#